data_AF-A0A233HIQ5-F1
#
_entry.id   AF-A0A233HIQ5-F1
#
_cell.length_a   1.000
_cell.length_b   1.000
_cell.length_c   1.000
_cell.angle_alpha   90.00
_cell.angle_beta   90.00
_cell.angle_gamma   90.00
#
_symmetry.space_group_name_H-M   'P 1'
#
loop_
_entity.id
_entity.type
_entity.pdbx_description
1 polymer ?
#
loop_
_entity_poly.entity_id
_entity_poly.type
_entity_poly.pdbx_seq_one_letter_code
_entity_poly.pdbx_strand_id
1 'polypeptide(L)'
;IAVARFIQKYQGMPESRLEEYHALQPGGNKALSIMESRLAQTDYLVGKQLTIADIALYAYTHVADEGGFNLSDYPNIQAWCKRLQEQAGYVGMTETNT
;
A
#
# COMPACT_ATOMS: atom_id res chain seq x y z
N ILE A 1 -4.58 -2.52 6.17
CA ILE A 1 -4.14 -3.01 4.83
C ILE A 1 -3.55 -4.42 4.93
N ALA A 2 -2.41 -4.64 5.60
CA ALA A 2 -1.78 -5.96 5.70
C ALA A 2 -2.72 -7.10 6.12
N VAL A 3 -3.51 -6.91 7.20
CA VAL A 3 -4.46 -7.92 7.68
C VAL A 3 -5.61 -8.16 6.70
N ALA A 4 -6.16 -7.10 6.10
CA ALA A 4 -7.21 -7.22 5.09
C ALA A 4 -6.72 -8.01 3.87
N ARG A 5 -5.50 -7.72 3.39
CA ARG A 5 -4.82 -8.50 2.36
C ARG A 5 -4.63 -9.95 2.77
N PHE A 6 -4.27 -10.22 4.03
CA PHE A 6 -4.12 -11.58 4.51
C PHE A 6 -5.44 -12.38 4.44
N ILE A 7 -6.53 -11.78 4.92
CA ILE A 7 -7.87 -12.38 4.89
C ILE A 7 -8.30 -12.64 3.43
N GLN A 8 -8.14 -11.64 2.56
CA GLN A 8 -8.62 -11.73 1.19
C GLN A 8 -7.74 -12.63 0.31
N LYS A 9 -6.43 -12.36 0.22
CA LYS A 9 -5.53 -13.03 -0.73
C LYS A 9 -5.15 -14.44 -0.30
N TYR A 10 -4.89 -14.68 0.99
CA TYR A 10 -4.35 -15.96 1.45
C TYR A 10 -5.36 -16.85 2.15
N GLN A 11 -6.36 -16.30 2.85
CA GLN A 11 -7.39 -17.11 3.52
C GLN A 11 -8.62 -17.36 2.63
N GLY A 12 -8.78 -16.65 1.51
CA GLY A 12 -9.91 -16.83 0.60
C GLY A 12 -11.24 -16.33 1.15
N MET A 13 -11.23 -15.27 1.98
CA MET A 13 -12.44 -14.64 2.53
C MET A 13 -13.37 -15.61 3.30
N PRO A 14 -12.89 -16.29 4.36
CA PRO A 14 -13.75 -17.17 5.16
C PRO A 14 -14.84 -16.37 5.88
N GLU A 15 -16.03 -16.93 5.98
CA GLU A 15 -17.21 -16.28 6.59
C GLU A 15 -16.92 -15.76 8.01
N SER A 16 -16.14 -16.52 8.79
CA SER A 16 -15.75 -16.16 10.17
C SER A 16 -14.89 -14.90 10.30
N ARG A 17 -14.30 -14.40 9.20
CA ARG A 17 -13.41 -13.22 9.18
C ARG A 17 -13.99 -12.07 8.35
N LEU A 18 -15.20 -12.23 7.79
CA LEU A 18 -15.81 -11.25 6.88
C LEU A 18 -16.09 -9.91 7.59
N GLU A 19 -16.61 -9.95 8.81
CA GLU A 19 -16.85 -8.77 9.63
C GLU A 19 -15.55 -8.01 9.91
N GLU A 20 -14.49 -8.72 10.30
CA GLU A 20 -13.17 -8.13 10.54
C GLU A 20 -12.61 -7.49 9.27
N TYR A 21 -12.70 -8.17 8.13
CA TYR A 21 -12.27 -7.62 6.84
C TYR A 21 -12.96 -6.28 6.54
N HIS A 22 -14.28 -6.20 6.70
CA HIS A 22 -15.03 -4.97 6.47
C HIS A 22 -14.69 -3.88 7.51
N ALA A 23 -14.51 -4.24 8.78
CA ALA A 23 -14.11 -3.30 9.83
C ALA A 23 -12.72 -2.67 9.59
N LEU A 24 -11.84 -3.35 8.85
CA LEU A 24 -10.51 -2.82 8.49
C LEU A 24 -10.55 -1.78 7.35
N GLN A 25 -11.63 -1.75 6.54
CA GLN A 25 -11.71 -0.90 5.36
C GLN A 25 -11.72 0.60 5.69
N PRO A 26 -12.52 1.12 6.65
CA PRO A 26 -12.52 2.54 6.97
C PRO A 26 -11.16 3.04 7.47
N GLY A 27 -10.50 2.26 8.33
CA GLY A 27 -9.19 2.58 8.87
C GLY A 27 -8.10 2.60 7.81
N GLY A 28 -8.12 1.62 6.89
CA GLY A 28 -7.18 1.56 5.77
C GLY A 28 -7.36 2.72 4.80
N ASN A 29 -8.59 3.03 4.38
CA ASN A 29 -8.87 4.17 3.48
C ASN A 29 -8.50 5.51 4.13
N LYS A 30 -8.74 5.68 5.44
CA LYS A 30 -8.29 6.87 6.19
C LYS A 30 -6.77 7.03 6.15
N ALA A 31 -6.02 5.94 6.35
CA ALA A 31 -4.56 5.97 6.28
C ALA A 31 -4.07 6.33 4.86
N LEU A 32 -4.68 5.75 3.82
CA LEU A 32 -4.38 6.08 2.42
C LEU A 32 -4.68 7.56 2.12
N SER A 33 -5.81 8.10 2.55
CA SER A 33 -6.13 9.53 2.37
C SER A 33 -5.12 10.47 3.03
N ILE A 34 -4.58 10.09 4.19
CA ILE A 34 -3.53 10.86 4.86
C ILE A 34 -2.22 10.79 4.06
N MET A 35 -1.83 9.60 3.60
CA MET A 35 -0.65 9.43 2.75
C MET A 35 -0.77 10.21 1.44
N GLU A 36 -1.92 10.15 0.78
CA GLU A 36 -2.23 10.89 -0.43
C GLU A 36 -2.07 12.39 -0.23
N SER A 37 -2.64 12.93 0.85
CA SER A 37 -2.54 14.37 1.18
C SER A 37 -1.10 14.81 1.46
N ARG A 38 -0.27 13.91 2.02
CA ARG A 38 1.15 14.16 2.24
C ARG A 38 1.93 14.13 0.93
N LEU A 39 1.70 13.12 0.09
CA LEU A 39 2.40 12.93 -1.18
C LEU A 39 1.98 13.96 -2.25
N ALA A 40 0.85 14.63 -2.07
CA ALA A 40 0.49 15.80 -2.86
C ALA A 40 1.44 17.00 -2.64
N GLN A 41 2.16 17.04 -1.52
CA GLN A 41 3.03 18.16 -1.14
C GLN A 41 4.53 17.82 -1.31
N THR A 42 4.89 16.54 -1.24
CA THR A 42 6.28 16.08 -1.28
C THR A 42 6.41 14.76 -2.04
N ASP A 43 7.51 14.58 -2.78
CA ASP A 43 7.76 13.35 -3.55
C ASP A 43 7.90 12.09 -2.68
N TYR A 44 8.34 12.25 -1.44
CA TYR A 44 8.53 11.18 -0.46
C TYR A 44 7.80 11.51 0.84
N LEU A 45 7.62 10.54 1.71
CA LEU A 45 6.87 10.73 2.97
C LEU A 45 7.57 11.71 3.92
N VAL A 46 8.91 11.74 3.91
CA VAL A 46 9.70 12.59 4.80
C VAL A 46 10.78 13.34 4.02
N GLY A 47 10.68 14.68 4.02
CA GLY A 47 11.69 15.53 3.38
C GLY A 47 11.63 15.46 1.85
N LYS A 48 12.81 15.42 1.21
CA LYS A 48 12.97 15.48 -0.26
C LYS A 48 13.66 14.25 -0.86
N GLN A 49 13.93 13.23 -0.05
CA GLN A 49 14.69 12.05 -0.46
C GLN A 49 14.00 10.79 0.06
N LEU A 50 14.25 9.67 -0.61
CA LEU A 50 13.78 8.35 -0.16
C LEU A 50 14.34 8.03 1.22
N THR A 51 13.49 7.54 2.12
CA THR A 51 13.89 7.10 3.46
C THR A 51 13.28 5.74 3.80
N ILE A 52 13.66 5.19 4.96
CA ILE A 52 13.02 4.00 5.51
C ILE A 52 11.51 4.16 5.74
N ALA A 53 11.00 5.40 5.89
CA ALA A 53 9.57 5.64 6.01
C ALA A 53 8.82 5.22 4.73
N ASP A 54 9.41 5.52 3.57
CA ASP A 54 8.87 5.15 2.27
C ASP A 54 8.88 3.63 2.10
N ILE A 55 10.01 2.98 2.39
CA ILE A 55 10.15 1.53 2.29
C ILE A 55 9.13 0.81 3.20
N ALA A 56 8.99 1.28 4.44
CA ALA A 56 8.08 0.68 5.43
C ALA A 56 6.61 0.74 5.00
N LEU A 57 6.15 1.89 4.47
CA LEU A 57 4.76 2.00 3.99
C LEU A 57 4.58 1.35 2.62
N TYR A 58 5.60 1.36 1.76
CA TYR A 58 5.53 0.77 0.41
C TYR A 58 5.19 -0.71 0.47
N ALA A 59 5.80 -1.44 1.41
CA ALA A 59 5.64 -2.89 1.58
C ALA A 59 4.20 -3.41 1.48
N TYR A 60 3.21 -2.68 2.01
CA TYR A 60 1.79 -3.04 1.89
C TYR A 60 0.96 -2.07 1.05
N THR A 61 1.42 -0.84 0.86
CA THR A 61 0.66 0.14 0.07
C THR A 61 0.65 -0.22 -1.42
N HIS A 62 1.77 -0.72 -1.97
CA HIS A 62 1.85 -1.05 -3.40
C HIS A 62 0.99 -2.26 -3.82
N VAL A 63 0.49 -3.04 -2.86
CA VAL A 63 -0.39 -4.22 -3.05
C VAL A 63 -1.69 -4.07 -2.25
N ALA A 64 -2.14 -2.84 -2.02
CA ALA A 64 -3.32 -2.59 -1.20
C ALA A 64 -4.62 -3.08 -1.88
N ASP A 65 -4.65 -3.13 -3.21
CA ASP A 65 -5.73 -3.71 -4.01
C ASP A 65 -5.99 -5.19 -3.66
N GLU A 66 -4.94 -5.94 -3.30
CA GLU A 66 -5.04 -7.33 -2.84
C GLU A 66 -5.75 -7.47 -1.47
N GLY A 67 -5.98 -6.35 -0.76
CA GLY A 67 -6.81 -6.24 0.44
C GLY A 67 -8.08 -5.42 0.26
N GLY A 68 -8.46 -5.15 -0.99
CA GLY A 68 -9.72 -4.50 -1.35
C GLY A 68 -9.70 -2.98 -1.34
N PHE A 69 -8.52 -2.36 -1.27
CA PHE A 69 -8.38 -0.90 -1.33
C PHE A 69 -8.19 -0.44 -2.77
N ASN A 70 -9.04 0.48 -3.24
CA ASN A 70 -8.96 0.98 -4.60
C ASN A 70 -7.90 2.07 -4.75
N LEU A 71 -6.72 1.73 -5.27
CA LEU A 71 -5.64 2.70 -5.47
C LEU A 71 -5.89 3.70 -6.61
N SER A 72 -6.91 3.51 -7.46
CA SER A 72 -7.24 4.51 -8.49
C SER A 72 -7.68 5.84 -7.91
N ASP A 73 -8.13 5.83 -6.65
CA ASP A 73 -8.61 7.02 -5.93
C ASP A 73 -7.44 7.83 -5.32
N TYR A 74 -6.20 7.35 -5.46
CA TYR A 74 -5.00 7.90 -4.82
C TYR A 74 -3.84 8.09 -5.82
N PRO A 75 -3.94 9.07 -6.74
CA PRO A 75 -2.96 9.26 -7.81
C PRO A 75 -1.54 9.61 -7.31
N ASN A 76 -1.41 10.34 -6.19
CA ASN A 76 -0.08 10.65 -5.65
C ASN A 76 0.58 9.41 -5.02
N ILE A 77 -0.20 8.53 -4.39
CA ILE A 77 0.28 7.21 -3.97
C ILE A 77 0.73 6.37 -5.17
N GLN A 78 -0.03 6.35 -6.27
CA GLN A 78 0.37 5.60 -7.47
C GLN A 78 1.69 6.13 -8.05
N ALA A 79 1.84 7.45 -8.17
CA ALA A 79 3.08 8.07 -8.62
C ALA A 79 4.26 7.76 -7.68
N TRP A 80 4.02 7.78 -6.37
CA TRP A 80 5.01 7.40 -5.37
C TRP A 80 5.42 5.94 -5.44
N CYS A 81 4.48 5.00 -5.60
CA CYS A 81 4.79 3.59 -5.80
C CYS A 81 5.67 3.39 -7.04
N LYS A 82 5.33 4.03 -8.16
CA LYS A 82 6.13 3.97 -9.39
C LYS A 82 7.56 4.52 -9.17
N ARG A 83 7.70 5.66 -8.51
CA ARG A 83 9.01 6.25 -8.19
C ARG A 83 9.89 5.30 -7.36
N LEU A 84 9.30 4.53 -6.45
CA LEU A 84 10.01 3.53 -5.65
C LEU A 84 10.44 2.31 -6.47
N GLN A 85 9.60 1.86 -7.40
CA GLN A 85 9.92 0.75 -8.32
C GLN A 85 11.08 1.09 -9.26
N GLU A 86 11.28 2.37 -9.58
CA GLU A 86 12.35 2.86 -10.45
C GLU A 86 13.70 3.04 -9.72
N GLN A 87 13.77 2.78 -8.41
CA GLN A 87 15.02 2.92 -7.66
C GLN A 87 16.05 1.84 -8.03
N ALA A 88 17.32 2.22 -8.13
CA ALA A 88 18.40 1.27 -8.35
C ALA A 88 18.47 0.24 -7.21
N GLY A 89 18.44 -1.05 -7.55
CA GLY A 89 18.42 -2.14 -6.59
C GLY A 89 17.04 -2.48 -6.03
N TYR A 90 15.96 -1.92 -6.60
CA TYR A 90 14.60 -2.38 -6.31
C TYR A 90 14.45 -3.88 -6.63
N VAL A 91 13.78 -4.60 -5.74
CA VAL A 91 13.38 -6.01 -5.93
C VAL A 91 11.90 -6.12 -5.65
N GLY A 92 11.12 -6.54 -6.65
CA GLY A 92 9.67 -6.69 -6.54
C GLY A 92 9.23 -7.78 -5.56
N MET A 93 8.06 -7.61 -4.93
CA MET A 93 7.51 -8.63 -4.00
C MET A 93 7.22 -9.97 -4.71
N THR A 94 6.90 -9.93 -6.00
CA THR A 94 6.62 -11.11 -6.82
C THR A 94 7.71 -11.41 -7.86
N GLU A 95 8.77 -10.61 -7.90
CA GLU A 95 9.91 -10.90 -8.77
C GLU A 95 10.69 -12.08 -8.18
N THR A 96 10.64 -13.20 -8.88
CA THR A 96 11.58 -14.30 -8.67
C THR A 96 12.82 -13.95 -9.45
N ASN A 97 13.97 -13.80 -8.79
CA ASN A 97 15.26 -13.69 -9.45
C ASN A 97 15.49 -14.97 -10.27
N THR A 98 15.17 -14.94 -11.57
CA THR A 98 15.66 -15.89 -12.57
C THR A 98 16.99 -15.44 -13.12
#